data_AF-A0A2A5T010-F1
#
_entry.id   AF-A0A2A5T010-F1
#
_cell.length_a   1.000
_cell.length_b   1.000
_cell.length_c   1.000
_cell.angle_alpha   90.00
_cell.angle_beta   90.00
_cell.angle_gamma   90.00
#
_symmetry.space_group_name_H-M   'P 1'
#
loop_
_entity.id
_entity.type
_entity.pdbx_description
1 polymer ?
#
loop_
_entity_poly.entity_id
_entity_poly.type
_entity_poly.pdbx_seq_one_letter_code
_entity_poly.pdbx_strand_id
1 'polypeptide(L)'
;MIFWIDVSDIKVWHYLKHHCHRGRGFVFSDTEIKTALMVKGIFKLPLRGLEGFLNSVFTLMNVPLKSPTYSCISKRSKTVKVKYRLPS
;
A
#
# COMPACT_ATOMS: atom_id res chain seq x y z
N MET A 1 0.53 14.74 11.92
CA MET A 1 0.73 13.28 11.98
C MET A 1 2.10 12.98 11.39
N ILE A 2 2.99 12.37 12.15
CA ILE A 2 4.33 12.00 11.69
C ILE A 2 4.25 10.55 11.19
N PHE A 3 4.66 10.29 9.95
CA PHE A 3 4.66 8.96 9.36
C PHE A 3 6.10 8.41 9.40
N TRP A 4 6.39 7.53 10.35
CA TRP A 4 7.67 6.83 10.43
C TRP A 4 7.61 5.55 9.60
N ILE A 5 8.49 5.42 8.61
CA ILE A 5 8.67 4.19 7.82
C ILE A 5 10.06 3.66 8.13
N ASP A 6 10.15 2.41 8.59
CA ASP A 6 11.44 1.77 8.79
C ASP A 6 12.06 1.36 7.45
N VAL A 7 13.38 1.49 7.33
CA VAL A 7 14.10 1.17 6.09
C VAL A 7 14.04 -0.33 5.75
N SER A 8 13.85 -1.19 6.74
CA SER A 8 13.60 -2.62 6.53
C SER A 8 12.19 -2.88 5.95
N ASP A 9 11.17 -2.11 6.35
CA ASP A 9 9.84 -2.16 5.74
C ASP A 9 9.85 -1.69 4.27
N ILE A 10 10.72 -0.75 3.90
CA ILE A 10 10.94 -0.32 2.50
C ILE A 10 11.45 -1.49 1.65
N LYS A 11 12.33 -2.34 2.21
CA LYS A 11 12.83 -3.53 1.49
C LYS A 11 11.74 -4.58 1.33
N VAL A 12 10.91 -4.79 2.35
CA VAL A 12 9.75 -5.71 2.27
C VAL A 12 8.74 -5.23 1.23
N TRP A 13 8.56 -3.90 1.09
CA TRP A 13 7.71 -3.29 0.05
C TRP A 13 8.12 -3.67 -1.37
N HIS A 14 9.43 -3.83 -1.63
CA HIS A 14 9.98 -4.27 -2.93
C HIS A 14 10.17 -5.79 -3.01
N TYR A 15 10.30 -6.49 -1.87
CA TYR A 15 10.61 -7.91 -1.81
C TYR A 15 9.36 -8.77 -1.98
N LEU A 16 8.74 -8.66 -3.15
CA LEU A 16 7.76 -9.62 -3.61
C LEU A 16 8.22 -10.20 -4.93
N LYS A 17 8.67 -11.45 -4.82
CA LYS A 17 8.88 -12.41 -5.90
C LYS A 17 8.23 -11.95 -7.20
N HIS A 18 9.09 -11.58 -8.13
CA HIS A 18 8.73 -11.38 -9.53
C HIS A 18 8.29 -12.74 -10.08
N HIS A 19 7.02 -13.11 -9.93
CA HIS A 19 6.47 -14.26 -10.64
C HIS A 19 6.36 -13.87 -12.11
N CYS A 20 7.45 -14.10 -12.85
CA CYS A 20 7.53 -13.90 -14.29
C CYS A 20 6.76 -15.03 -15.00
N HIS A 21 5.44 -15.05 -14.84
CA HIS A 21 4.54 -15.71 -15.76
C HIS A 21 3.74 -14.64 -16.50
N ARG A 22 3.62 -14.80 -17.81
CA ARG A 22 2.94 -13.89 -18.75
C ARG A 22 1.65 -13.32 -18.14
N GLY A 23 1.64 -12.00 -17.86
CA GLY A 23 0.41 -11.22 -17.82
C GLY A 23 0.17 -10.25 -16.64
N ARG A 24 0.90 -10.29 -15.52
CA ARG A 24 0.74 -9.25 -14.47
C ARG A 24 1.88 -9.28 -13.43
N GLY A 25 2.81 -8.34 -13.56
CA GLY A 25 3.91 -8.10 -12.62
C GLY A 25 3.48 -7.38 -11.34
N PHE A 26 4.31 -7.54 -10.31
CA PHE A 26 4.21 -7.01 -8.94
C PHE A 26 3.03 -7.54 -8.11
N VAL A 27 3.31 -8.55 -7.28
CA VAL A 27 2.42 -8.98 -6.20
C VAL A 27 2.75 -8.09 -5.01
N PHE A 28 1.80 -7.36 -4.44
CA PHE A 28 2.01 -6.61 -3.18
C PHE A 28 1.76 -7.54 -1.99
N SER A 29 2.49 -7.37 -0.89
CA SER A 29 2.32 -8.19 0.32
C SER A 29 1.02 -7.84 1.05
N ASP A 30 0.49 -8.78 1.83
CA ASP A 30 -0.67 -8.53 2.71
C ASP A 30 -0.41 -7.35 3.65
N THR A 31 0.85 -7.18 4.09
CA THR A 31 1.29 -6.08 4.94
C THR A 31 1.16 -4.73 4.24
N GLU A 32 1.64 -4.60 3.00
CA GLU A 32 1.48 -3.38 2.20
C GLU A 32 0.02 -3.03 1.93
N ILE A 33 -0.78 -4.05 1.54
CA ILE A 33 -2.21 -3.86 1.30
C ILE A 33 -2.91 -3.42 2.58
N LYS A 34 -2.55 -4.00 3.73
CA LYS A 34 -3.10 -3.61 5.03
C LYS A 34 -2.72 -2.17 5.38
N THR A 35 -1.48 -1.76 5.14
CA THR A 35 -1.02 -0.38 5.36
C THR A 35 -1.76 0.59 4.45
N ALA A 36 -1.91 0.30 3.16
CA ALA A 36 -2.69 1.11 2.23
C ALA A 36 -4.15 1.25 2.69
N LEU A 37 -4.78 0.17 3.14
CA LEU A 37 -6.15 0.20 3.65
C LEU A 37 -6.30 0.91 5.01
N MET A 38 -5.27 0.90 5.86
CA MET A 38 -5.24 1.72 7.08
C MET A 38 -5.18 3.21 6.75
N VAL A 39 -4.29 3.61 5.84
CA VAL A 39 -4.19 4.99 5.35
C VAL A 39 -5.52 5.44 4.75
N LYS A 40 -6.14 4.60 3.92
CA LYS A 40 -7.49 4.84 3.38
C LYS A 40 -8.50 5.15 4.49
N GLY A 41 -8.48 4.38 5.57
CA GLY A 41 -9.36 4.54 6.71
C GLY A 41 -9.16 5.83 7.50
N ILE A 42 -7.91 6.09 7.87
CA ILE A 42 -7.53 7.25 8.68
C ILE A 42 -7.86 8.54 7.95
N PHE A 43 -7.54 8.62 6.66
CA PHE A 43 -7.80 9.80 5.83
C PHE A 43 -9.17 9.79 5.15
N LYS A 44 -10.00 8.75 5.37
CA LYS A 44 -11.30 8.55 4.72
C LYS A 44 -11.27 8.72 3.19
N LEU A 45 -10.20 8.25 2.54
CA LEU A 45 -9.97 8.43 1.10
C LEU A 45 -10.70 7.39 0.24
N PRO A 46 -11.15 7.75 -0.98
CA PRO A 46 -11.56 6.77 -1.98
C PRO A 46 -10.34 5.96 -2.45
N LEU A 47 -10.54 4.68 -2.78
CA LEU A 47 -9.47 3.80 -3.27
C LEU A 47 -8.75 4.34 -4.52
N ARG A 48 -9.47 5.08 -5.38
CA ARG A 48 -8.89 5.75 -6.55
C ARG A 48 -7.94 6.89 -6.18
N GLY A 49 -8.25 7.64 -5.13
CA GLY A 49 -7.40 8.72 -4.62
C GLY A 49 -6.23 8.21 -3.78
N LEU A 50 -6.39 7.04 -3.15
CA LEU A 50 -5.38 6.41 -2.32
C LEU A 50 -4.08 6.11 -3.08
N GLU A 51 -4.18 5.64 -4.33
CA GLU A 51 -3.01 5.32 -5.15
C GLU A 51 -2.15 6.57 -5.41
N GLY A 52 -2.77 7.67 -5.82
CA GLY A 52 -2.10 8.95 -6.02
C GLY A 52 -1.58 9.56 -4.72
N PHE A 53 -2.33 9.43 -3.63
CA PHE A 53 -1.92 9.90 -2.31
C PHE A 53 -0.65 9.18 -1.82
N LEU A 54 -0.63 7.84 -1.88
CA LEU A 54 0.53 7.04 -1.48
C LEU A 54 1.75 7.36 -2.34
N ASN A 55 1.59 7.46 -3.66
CA ASN A 55 2.68 7.87 -4.56
C ASN A 55 3.21 9.27 -4.19
N SER A 56 2.34 10.22 -3.87
CA SER A 56 2.75 11.58 -3.48
C SER A 56 3.53 11.56 -2.16
N VAL A 57 3.10 10.75 -1.19
CA VAL A 57 3.80 10.57 0.08
C VAL A 57 5.17 9.93 -0.13
N PHE A 58 5.28 8.91 -0.99
CA PHE A 58 6.58 8.29 -1.31
C PHE A 58 7.54 9.27 -2.00
N THR A 59 7.04 10.07 -2.95
CA THR A 59 7.82 11.15 -3.57
C THR A 59 8.27 12.18 -2.54
N LEU A 60 7.39 12.58 -1.61
CA LEU A 60 7.71 13.55 -0.56
C LEU A 60 8.80 13.02 0.40
N MET A 61 8.78 11.73 0.71
CA MET A 61 9.81 11.07 1.51
C MET A 61 11.07 10.72 0.72
N ASN A 62 11.11 11.05 -0.57
CA ASN A 62 12.20 10.74 -1.49
C ASN A 62 12.58 9.24 -1.51
N VAL A 63 11.57 8.37 -1.38
CA VAL A 63 11.75 6.91 -1.39
C VAL A 63 11.30 6.35 -2.75
N PRO A 64 12.09 5.49 -3.41
CA PRO A 64 11.71 4.87 -4.69
C PRO A 64 10.66 3.74 -4.51
N LEU A 65 9.58 4.01 -3.79
CA LEU A 65 8.44 3.12 -3.61
C LEU A 65 7.31 3.47 -4.57
N LYS A 66 6.54 2.45 -4.94
CA LYS A 66 5.34 2.60 -5.77
C LYS A 66 4.12 2.10 -5.00
N SER A 67 3.03 2.86 -5.09
CA SER A 67 1.75 2.44 -4.52
C SER A 67 1.23 1.16 -5.20
N PRO A 68 0.54 0.27 -4.46
CA PRO A 68 -0.28 -0.75 -5.06
C PRO A 68 -1.34 -0.12 -5.96
N THR A 69 -1.56 -0.73 -7.12
CA THR A 69 -2.60 -0.27 -8.05
C THR A 69 -3.99 -0.46 -7.45
N TYR A 70 -4.94 0.40 -7.80
CA TYR A 70 -6.34 0.30 -7.41
C TYR A 70 -6.90 -1.12 -7.57
N SER A 71 -6.60 -1.77 -8.70
CA SER A 71 -7.03 -3.14 -9.00
C SER A 71 -6.47 -4.18 -8.01
N CYS A 72 -5.22 -4.00 -7.56
CA CYS A 72 -4.60 -4.85 -6.55
C CYS A 72 -5.28 -4.65 -5.19
N ILE A 73 -5.42 -3.40 -4.76
CA ILE A 73 -6.02 -3.05 -3.46
C ILE A 73 -7.47 -3.51 -3.39
N SER A 74 -8.27 -3.27 -4.43
CA SER A 74 -9.69 -3.64 -4.47
C SER A 74 -9.92 -5.16 -4.43
N LYS A 75 -9.08 -5.93 -5.11
CA LYS A 75 -9.14 -7.40 -5.06
C LYS A 75 -8.75 -7.93 -3.69
N ARG A 76 -7.70 -7.35 -3.08
CA ARG A 76 -7.12 -7.82 -1.83
C ARG A 76 -7.84 -7.28 -0.60
N SER A 77 -8.56 -6.16 -0.69
CA SER A 77 -9.37 -5.64 0.42
C SER A 77 -10.48 -6.58 0.86
N LYS A 78 -10.90 -7.52 0.00
CA LYS A 78 -11.85 -8.57 0.34
C LYS A 78 -11.25 -9.70 1.19
N THR A 79 -9.94 -9.92 1.08
CA THR A 79 -9.22 -11.03 1.72
C THR A 79 -8.39 -10.58 2.92
N VAL A 80 -7.81 -9.39 2.86
CA VAL A 80 -6.97 -8.83 3.92
C VAL A 80 -7.86 -8.15 4.97
N LYS A 81 -7.98 -8.78 6.14
CA LYS A 81 -8.68 -8.18 7.29
C LYS A 81 -7.79 -7.10 7.93
N VAL A 82 -8.25 -5.86 7.85
CA VAL A 82 -7.57 -4.72 8.48
C VAL A 82 -8.22 -4.45 9.83
N LYS A 83 -7.53 -4.79 10.91
CA LYS A 83 -7.95 -4.44 12.27
C LYS A 83 -7.25 -3.14 12.66
N TYR A 84 -7.96 -2.03 12.56
CA TYR A 84 -7.56 -0.75 13.14
C TYR A 84 -8.82 -0.09 13.71
N ARG A 85 -8.68 0.60 14.84
CA ARG A 85 -9.76 1.41 15.39
C ARG A 85 -9.74 2.73 14.62
N LEU A 86 -10.88 3.10 14.02
CA LEU A 86 -11.05 4.47 13.54
C LEU A 86 -11.00 5.38 14.77
N PRO A 87 -10.15 6.43 14.79
CA PRO A 87 -10.32 7.47 15.78
C PRO A 87 -11.72 8.06 15.59
N SER A 88 -12.51 8.03 16.67
CA SER A 88 -13.85 8.60 16.75
C SER A 88 -13.84 10.09 16.46
#